data_AF-A0A2E2ITN8-F1
#
_entry.id   AF-A0A2E2ITN8-F1
#
_cell.length_a   1.000
_cell.length_b   1.000
_cell.length_c   1.000
_cell.angle_alpha   90.00
_cell.angle_beta   90.00
_cell.angle_gamma   90.00
#
_symmetry.space_group_name_H-M   'P 1'
#
loop_
_entity.id
_entity.type
_entity.pdbx_description
1 polymer ?
#
loop_
_entity_poly.entity_id
_entity_poly.type
_entity_poly.pdbx_seq_one_letter_code
_entity_poly.pdbx_strand_id
1 'polypeptide(L)' 'MMLKIAAILFPVIATTLMGVAVIAVLTIDMQAGWRDILWPALAAFVAALPISWFIARQIPGIRQS' A
#
# COMPACT_ATOMS: atom_id res chain seq x y z
N MET A 1 -10.64 -3.56 -18.44
CA MET A 1 -11.03 -2.68 -17.30
C MET A 1 -9.85 -2.50 -16.35
N MET A 2 -9.25 -1.31 -16.30
CA MET A 2 -8.05 -0.99 -15.53
C MET A 2 -8.21 -1.20 -14.01
N LEU A 3 -9.44 -1.04 -13.49
CA LEU A 3 -9.78 -1.29 -12.08
C LEU A 3 -9.52 -2.74 -11.65
N LYS A 4 -9.67 -3.72 -12.55
CA LYS A 4 -9.41 -5.13 -12.25
C LYS A 4 -7.92 -5.36 -11.95
N ILE A 5 -7.04 -4.70 -12.70
CA ILE A 5 -5.59 -4.86 -12.55
C ILE A 5 -5.11 -4.12 -11.31
N ALA A 6 -5.62 -2.91 -11.07
CA ALA A 6 -5.37 -2.18 -9.83
C ALA A 6 -5.81 -2.99 -8.59
N ALA A 7 -6.98 -3.65 -8.64
CA ALA A 7 -7.47 -4.49 -7.55
C ALA A 7 -6.59 -5.73 -7.29
N ILE A 8 -5.98 -6.33 -8.32
CA ILE A 8 -5.05 -7.46 -8.16
C ILE A 8 -3.71 -6.99 -7.56
N LEU A 9 -3.23 -5.80 -7.93
CA LEU A 9 -2.00 -5.21 -7.39
C LEU A 9 -2.17 -4.69 -5.96
N PHE A 10 -3.38 -4.23 -5.63
CA PHE A 10 -3.70 -3.64 -4.34
C PHE A 10 -3.22 -4.46 -3.14
N PRO A 11 -3.53 -5.76 -2.97
CA PRO A 11 -3.10 -6.53 -1.79
C PRO A 11 -1.57 -6.60 -1.63
N VAL A 12 -0.81 -6.65 -2.73
CA VAL A 12 0.66 -6.68 -2.69
C VAL A 12 1.18 -5.30 -2.28
N ILE A 13 0.68 -4.23 -2.90
CA ILE A 13 1.09 -2.85 -2.61
C ILE A 13 0.70 -2.46 -1.17
N ALA A 14 -0.51 -2.79 -0.75
CA ALA A 14 -1.03 -2.48 0.57
C ALA A 14 -0.23 -3.17 1.67
N THR A 15 0.00 -4.49 1.57
CA THR A 15 0.78 -5.23 2.57
C THR A 15 2.23 -4.74 2.64
N THR A 16 2.84 -4.41 1.50
CA THR A 16 4.20 -3.87 1.45
C THR A 16 4.27 -2.49 2.12
N LEU A 17 3.37 -1.56 1.76
CA LEU A 17 3.34 -0.21 2.33
C LEU A 17 3.02 -0.24 3.83
N MET A 18 2.08 -1.09 4.25
CA MET A 18 1.77 -1.30 5.66
C MET A 18 2.99 -1.81 6.41
N GLY A 19 3.68 -2.83 5.89
CA GLY A 19 4.89 -3.37 6.50
C GLY A 19 5.99 -2.32 6.66
N VAL A 20 6.22 -1.50 5.62
CA VAL A 20 7.17 -0.38 5.67
C VAL A 20 6.76 0.64 6.74
N ALA A 21 5.48 0.99 6.83
CA ALA A 21 4.99 1.92 7.84
C ALA A 21 5.19 1.38 9.27
N VAL A 22 4.92 0.09 9.50
CA VAL A 22 5.17 -0.55 10.80
C VAL A 22 6.67 -0.53 11.14
N ILE A 23 7.53 -0.92 10.19
CA ILE A 23 8.99 -0.88 10.39
C ILE A 23 9.46 0.53 10.70
N ALA A 24 8.94 1.55 9.99
CA ALA A 24 9.30 2.94 10.22
C ALA A 24 8.94 3.39 11.65
N VAL A 25 7.75 3.05 12.15
CA VAL A 25 7.34 3.37 13.53
C VAL A 25 8.26 2.71 14.54
N LEU A 26 8.50 1.40 14.39
CA LEU A 26 9.34 0.64 15.32
C LEU A 26 10.81 1.07 15.29
N THR A 27 11.26 1.64 14.18
CA THR A 27 12.62 2.20 14.05
C THR A 27 12.76 3.52 14.83
N ILE A 28 11.69 4.32 14.89
CA ILE A 28 11.68 5.59 15.63
C ILE A 28 11.48 5.33 17.13
N ASP A 29 10.57 4.44 17.48
CA ASP A 29 10.31 4.04 18.86
C ASP A 29 10.02 2.53 18.95
N MET A 30 10.97 1.79 19.52
CA MET A 30 10.87 0.35 19.70
C MET A 30 9.81 -0.03 20.75
N GLN A 31 9.43 0.90 21.63
CA GLN A 31 8.41 0.69 22.66
C GLN A 31 7.01 1.15 22.22
N ALA A 32 6.84 1.48 20.94
CA ALA A 32 5.57 1.91 20.37
C ALA A 32 4.45 0.93 20.70
N GLY A 33 3.33 1.46 21.20
CA GLY A 33 2.16 0.66 21.53
C GLY A 33 1.41 0.18 20.28
N TRP A 34 0.43 -0.69 20.48
CA TRP A 34 -0.41 -1.21 19.38
C TRP A 34 -1.14 -0.12 18.60
N ARG A 35 -1.50 0.99 19.26
CA ARG A 35 -2.19 2.14 18.63
C ARG A 35 -1.26 2.91 17.70
N ASP A 36 -0.01 3.07 18.10
CA ASP A 36 1.00 3.85 17.36
C ASP A 36 1.43 3.14 16.08
N ILE A 37 1.27 1.82 16.03
CA ILE A 37 1.46 0.99 14.82
C ILE A 37 0.20 1.00 13.94
N LEU A 38 -0.98 0.87 14.57
CA LEU A 38 -2.25 0.72 13.84
C LEU A 38 -2.57 1.92 12.96
N TRP A 39 -2.40 3.15 13.46
CA TRP A 39 -2.71 4.35 12.71
C TRP A 39 -1.89 4.53 11.43
N PRO A 40 -0.56 4.46 11.46
CA PRO A 40 0.26 4.55 10.25
C PRO A 40 0.08 3.36 9.32
N ALA A 41 -0.16 2.15 9.84
CA ALA A 41 -0.52 1.01 8.99
C ALA A 41 -1.84 1.27 8.23
N LEU A 42 -2.87 1.79 8.91
CA LEU A 42 -4.13 2.17 8.25
C LEU A 42 -3.93 3.31 7.24
N ALA A 43 -3.11 4.31 7.56
CA ALA A 43 -2.77 5.38 6.63
C ALA A 43 -2.09 4.83 5.36
N ALA A 44 -1.15 3.89 5.52
CA ALA A 44 -0.47 3.22 4.41
C ALA A 44 -1.44 2.36 3.57
N PHE A 45 -2.41 1.70 4.20
CA PHE A 45 -3.47 0.96 3.51
C PHE A 45 -4.34 1.87 2.65
N VAL A 46 -4.76 3.02 3.19
CA VAL A 46 -5.54 4.00 2.43
C VAL A 46 -4.72 4.61 1.30
N ALA A 47 -3.43 4.89 1.53
CA ALA A 47 -2.51 5.37 0.50
C ALA A 47 -2.28 4.33 -0.61
N ALA A 48 -2.40 3.04 -0.33
CA ALA A 48 -2.27 1.98 -1.33
C ALA A 48 -3.39 2.02 -2.39
N LEU A 49 -4.56 2.60 -2.10
CA LEU A 49 -5.65 2.74 -3.06
C LEU A 49 -5.26 3.62 -4.27
N PRO A 50 -4.87 4.90 -4.11
CA PRO A 50 -4.42 5.72 -5.24
C PRO A 50 -3.11 5.21 -5.85
N ILE A 51 -2.19 4.65 -5.05
CA ILE A 51 -0.91 4.13 -5.54
C ILE A 51 -1.11 2.93 -6.46
N SER A 52 -1.98 1.99 -6.09
CA SER A 52 -2.27 0.80 -6.92
C SER A 52 -2.88 1.17 -8.27
N TRP A 53 -3.76 2.18 -8.31
CA TRP A 53 -4.29 2.71 -9.56
C TRP A 53 -3.20 3.40 -10.39
N PHE A 54 -2.34 4.20 -9.76
CA PHE A 54 -1.24 4.88 -10.44
C PHE A 54 -0.24 3.89 -11.07
N ILE A 55 0.14 2.84 -10.33
CA ILE A 55 1.04 1.79 -10.83
C ILE A 55 0.38 1.01 -11.96
N ALA A 56 -0.92 0.67 -11.83
CA ALA A 56 -1.65 0.00 -12.90
C ALA A 56 -1.62 0.79 -14.21
N ARG A 57 -1.60 2.13 -14.19
CA ARG A 57 -1.51 2.95 -15.41
C ARG A 57 -0.15 2.86 -16.12
N GLN A 58 0.90 2.43 -15.42
CA GLN A 58 2.25 2.36 -15.97
C GLN A 58 2.55 1.03 -16.67
N ILE A 59 1.74 -0.01 -16.46
CA ILE A 59 1.97 -1.33 -17.04
C ILE A 59 1.73 -1.29 -18.56
N PRO A 60 2.79 -1.43 -19.39
CA PRO A 60 2.66 -1.48 -20.84
C PRO A 60 2.00 -2.81 -21.23
N GLY A 61 0.77 -2.77 -21.74
CA GLY A 61 0.01 -3.97 -22.14
C GLY A 61 -1.49 -3.89 -21.85
N ILE A 62 -1.91 -3.03 -20.92
CA ILE A 62 -3.34 -2.86 -20.55
C ILE A 62 -4.14 -2.10 -21.63
N ARG A 63 -3.45 -1.47 -22.60
CA ARG A 63 -4.06 -0.72 -23.72
C ARG A 63 -4.34 -1.57 -24.98
N GLN A 64 -3.90 -2.83 -25.04
CA GLN A 64 -3.94 -3.63 -26.28
C GLN A 64 -5.05 -4.70 -26.38
N SER A 65 -6.06 -4.70 -25.48
CA SER A 65 -7.22 -5.61 -25.58
C SER A 65 -8.52 -4.84 -25.72
#